data_AF-A0A2M7ZZU6-F1
#
_entry.id   AF-A0A2M7ZZU6-F1
#
_cell.length_a   1.000
_cell.length_b   1.000
_cell.length_c   1.000
_cell.angle_alpha   90.00
_cell.angle_beta   90.00
_cell.angle_gamma   90.00
#
_symmetry.space_group_name_H-M   'P 1'
#
loop_
_entity.id
_entity.type
_entity.pdbx_description
1 polymer ?
#
loop_
_entity_poly.entity_id
_entity_poly.type
_entity_poly.pdbx_seq_one_letter_code
_entity_poly.pdbx_strand_id
1 'polypeptide(L)'
;MSRLNSDLASVELTDQGDALSLTGNWSIDHVGKVDLWIQQLSAKQSQIKFIQANGIKEMDTAGALLLHAVQKKLSEKNNIEIKGLQSNFQSLLQLVTDELSVPSVFSAPSRSDFFSFVGKKTIDLYRQAVDMLAFLGEV
;
A
#
# COMPACT_ATOMS: atom_id res chain seq x y z
N MET A 1 -7.49 -16.22 -21.97
CA MET A 1 -8.33 -15.47 -21.01
C MET A 1 -7.77 -15.70 -19.61
N SER A 2 -6.99 -14.77 -19.06
CA SER A 2 -6.37 -14.89 -17.73
C SER A 2 -7.09 -13.97 -16.75
N ARG A 3 -7.79 -14.54 -15.78
CA ARG A 3 -8.42 -13.84 -14.64
C ARG A 3 -7.69 -14.26 -13.36
N LEU A 4 -6.48 -13.74 -13.14
CA LEU A 4 -5.70 -14.01 -11.93
C LEU A 4 -4.87 -12.76 -11.60
N ASN A 5 -5.50 -11.73 -11.02
CA ASN A 5 -4.84 -10.67 -10.23
C ASN A 5 -5.76 -9.53 -9.77
N SER A 6 -7.05 -9.53 -10.08
CA SER A 6 -7.92 -8.37 -9.82
C SER A 6 -8.19 -8.04 -8.35
N ASP A 7 -7.73 -8.89 -7.43
CA ASP A 7 -8.07 -8.80 -6.01
C ASP A 7 -6.86 -8.35 -5.17
N LEU A 8 -5.65 -8.38 -5.73
CA LEU A 8 -4.48 -7.82 -5.04
C LEU A 8 -4.50 -6.30 -5.12
N ALA A 9 -4.13 -5.63 -4.02
CA ALA A 9 -3.85 -4.21 -4.08
C ALA A 9 -2.74 -3.95 -5.10
N SER A 10 -2.95 -2.95 -5.96
CA SER A 10 -1.95 -2.52 -6.92
C SER A 10 -1.98 -1.02 -7.12
N VAL A 11 -0.84 -0.51 -7.57
CA VAL A 11 -0.57 0.91 -7.73
C VAL A 11 0.07 1.09 -9.10
N GLU A 12 -0.62 1.78 -9.99
CA GLU A 12 -0.19 1.99 -11.37
C GLU A 12 -0.24 3.48 -11.72
N LEU A 13 0.75 3.96 -12.46
CA LEU A 13 0.70 5.30 -13.06
C LEU A 13 -0.17 5.24 -14.31
N THR A 14 -1.04 6.23 -14.48
CA THR A 14 -1.80 6.37 -15.72
C THR A 14 -0.87 6.58 -16.92
N ASP A 15 -1.35 6.30 -18.13
CA ASP A 15 -0.59 6.47 -19.38
C ASP A 15 -0.04 7.91 -19.58
N GLN A 16 -0.70 8.90 -18.95
CA GLN A 16 -0.28 10.29 -18.96
C GLN A 16 0.68 10.65 -17.82
N GLY A 17 0.89 9.75 -16.85
CA GLY A 17 1.81 9.91 -15.71
C GLY A 17 1.36 10.95 -14.67
N ASP A 18 0.17 11.52 -14.84
CA ASP A 18 -0.38 12.60 -14.03
C ASP A 18 -1.22 12.10 -12.85
N ALA A 19 -1.61 10.82 -12.87
CA ALA A 19 -2.46 10.23 -11.86
C ALA A 19 -1.94 8.88 -11.40
N LEU A 20 -2.21 8.60 -10.12
CA LEU A 20 -1.91 7.32 -9.51
C LEU A 20 -3.18 6.48 -9.38
N SER A 21 -3.32 5.43 -10.17
CA SER A 21 -4.44 4.51 -10.10
C SER A 21 -4.22 3.47 -9.00
N LEU A 22 -5.21 3.37 -8.11
CA LEU A 22 -5.26 2.38 -7.04
C LEU A 22 -6.36 1.38 -7.34
N THR A 23 -6.02 0.11 -7.39
CA THR A 23 -6.98 -0.95 -7.67
C THR A 23 -6.83 -2.15 -6.73
N GLY A 24 -7.87 -2.99 -6.66
CA GLY A 24 -7.87 -4.25 -5.90
C GLY A 24 -8.34 -4.12 -4.46
N ASN A 25 -8.04 -5.13 -3.64
CA ASN A 25 -8.41 -5.16 -2.23
C ASN A 25 -7.31 -4.54 -1.38
N TRP A 26 -7.62 -3.42 -0.72
CA TRP A 26 -6.74 -2.70 0.17
C TRP A 26 -6.96 -3.17 1.61
N SER A 27 -6.69 -4.45 1.85
CA SER A 27 -6.68 -5.04 3.18
C SER A 27 -5.29 -5.59 3.50
N ILE A 28 -4.97 -5.75 4.79
CA ILE A 28 -3.63 -6.20 5.22
C ILE A 28 -3.18 -7.51 4.56
N ASP A 29 -4.13 -8.40 4.25
CA ASP A 29 -3.90 -9.69 3.61
C ASP A 29 -3.49 -9.58 2.13
N HIS A 30 -3.79 -8.45 1.50
CA HIS A 30 -3.61 -8.22 0.06
C HIS A 30 -2.61 -7.10 -0.27
N VAL A 31 -2.02 -6.50 0.76
CA VAL A 31 -1.10 -5.36 0.70
C VAL A 31 0.39 -5.81 0.64
N GLY A 32 0.65 -6.96 0.03
CA GLY A 32 2.02 -7.42 -0.20
C GLY A 32 2.74 -6.55 -1.25
N LYS A 33 3.89 -5.94 -0.87
CA LYS A 33 4.82 -5.11 -1.69
C LYS A 33 4.65 -3.58 -1.62
N VAL A 34 4.04 -3.05 -0.56
CA VAL A 34 3.95 -1.60 -0.29
C VAL A 34 5.27 -0.86 -0.43
N ASP A 35 6.35 -1.40 0.13
CA ASP A 35 7.66 -0.73 0.13
C ASP A 35 8.17 -0.47 -1.30
N LEU A 36 7.92 -1.39 -2.23
CA LEU A 36 8.31 -1.24 -3.63
C LEU A 36 7.50 -0.14 -4.32
N TRP A 37 6.19 -0.07 -4.07
CA TRP A 37 5.35 1.00 -4.60
C TRP A 37 5.81 2.36 -4.07
N ILE A 38 6.02 2.46 -2.76
CA ILE A 38 6.46 3.68 -2.10
C ILE A 38 7.82 4.18 -2.65
N GLN A 39 8.75 3.26 -2.96
CA GLN A 39 10.02 3.61 -3.59
C GLN A 39 9.84 4.07 -5.05
N GLN A 40 9.07 3.35 -5.85
CA GLN A 40 8.78 3.72 -7.25
C GLN A 40 8.07 5.07 -7.35
N LEU A 41 7.16 5.37 -6.42
CA LEU A 41 6.47 6.65 -6.37
C LEU A 41 7.38 7.81 -5.98
N SER A 42 8.37 7.58 -5.12
CA SER A 42 9.33 8.63 -4.74
C SER A 42 10.12 9.15 -5.94
N ALA A 43 10.42 8.27 -6.91
CA ALA A 43 11.13 8.65 -8.13
C ALA A 43 10.28 9.47 -9.11
N LYS A 44 8.95 9.33 -9.07
CA LYS A 44 8.01 9.96 -10.03
C LYS A 44 7.03 10.96 -9.39
N GLN A 45 7.24 11.27 -8.11
CA GLN A 45 6.39 12.11 -7.26
C GLN A 45 6.04 13.47 -7.87
N SER A 46 6.98 14.11 -8.59
CA SER A 46 6.79 15.46 -9.14
C SER A 46 5.76 15.52 -10.29
N GLN A 47 5.39 14.39 -10.89
CA GLN A 47 4.46 14.33 -12.03
C GLN A 47 3.02 14.03 -11.59
N ILE A 48 2.84 13.42 -10.42
CA ILE A 48 1.54 13.00 -9.92
C ILE A 48 0.77 14.22 -9.38
N LYS A 49 -0.46 14.41 -9.85
CA LYS A 49 -1.36 15.50 -9.45
C LYS A 49 -2.52 15.01 -8.57
N PHE A 50 -3.00 13.79 -8.79
CA PHE A 50 -4.10 13.21 -8.02
C PHE A 50 -4.00 11.69 -7.94
N ILE A 51 -4.70 11.11 -6.97
CA ILE A 51 -4.84 9.67 -6.77
C ILE A 51 -6.24 9.27 -7.27
N GLN A 52 -6.31 8.29 -8.15
CA GLN A 52 -7.54 7.72 -8.67
C GLN A 52 -7.84 6.41 -7.92
N ALA A 53 -8.83 6.44 -7.01
CA ALA A 53 -9.15 5.35 -6.09
C ALA A 53 -10.46 4.60 -6.44
N ASN A 54 -10.96 4.77 -7.67
CA ASN A 54 -12.19 4.11 -8.15
C ASN A 54 -12.06 2.59 -8.31
N GLY A 55 -10.84 2.06 -8.41
CA GLY A 55 -10.58 0.63 -8.53
C GLY A 55 -10.46 -0.11 -7.20
N ILE A 56 -10.55 0.58 -6.06
CA ILE A 56 -10.52 -0.04 -4.73
C ILE A 56 -11.85 -0.77 -4.52
N LYS A 57 -11.76 -2.09 -4.34
CA LYS A 57 -12.93 -2.95 -4.14
C LYS A 57 -13.28 -3.12 -2.66
N GLU A 58 -12.25 -3.26 -1.84
CA GLU A 58 -12.34 -3.46 -0.40
C GLU A 58 -11.25 -2.64 0.29
N MET A 59 -11.52 -2.15 1.49
CA MET A 59 -10.53 -1.43 2.30
C MET A 59 -10.79 -1.66 3.77
N ASP A 60 -9.76 -2.04 4.51
CA ASP A 60 -9.77 -2.11 5.98
C ASP A 60 -9.00 -0.91 6.58
N THR A 61 -8.85 -0.89 7.91
CA THR A 61 -8.10 0.14 8.61
C THR A 61 -6.63 0.21 8.16
N ALA A 62 -6.00 -0.93 7.86
CA ALA A 62 -4.61 -0.97 7.41
C ALA A 62 -4.46 -0.41 5.98
N GLY A 63 -5.41 -0.71 5.09
CA GLY A 63 -5.48 -0.13 3.75
C GLY A 63 -5.75 1.38 3.78
N ALA A 64 -6.62 1.84 4.66
CA ALA A 64 -6.87 3.26 4.87
C ALA A 64 -5.61 3.99 5.38
N LEU A 65 -4.90 3.39 6.35
CA LEU A 65 -3.61 3.88 6.85
C LEU A 65 -2.57 3.95 5.72
N LEU A 66 -2.51 2.93 4.87
CA LEU A 66 -1.62 2.92 3.71
C LEU A 66 -1.96 4.02 2.72
N LEU A 67 -3.24 4.17 2.37
CA LEU A 67 -3.70 5.21 1.46
C LEU A 67 -3.33 6.61 1.99
N HIS A 68 -3.56 6.84 3.29
CA HIS A 68 -3.13 8.07 3.96
C HIS A 68 -1.61 8.27 3.86
N ALA A 69 -0.80 7.22 4.10
CA ALA A 69 0.65 7.29 4.00
C ALA A 69 1.12 7.61 2.56
N VAL A 70 0.48 7.00 1.55
CA VAL A 70 0.76 7.28 0.12
C VAL A 70 0.41 8.73 -0.21
N GLN A 71 -0.78 9.19 0.18
CA GLN A 71 -1.21 10.58 -0.03
C GLN A 71 -0.24 11.54 0.65
N LYS A 72 0.06 11.33 1.94
CA LYS A 72 0.98 12.19 2.71
C LYS A 72 2.35 12.27 2.05
N LYS A 73 2.89 11.13 1.62
CA LYS A 73 4.18 11.09 0.94
C LYS A 73 4.14 11.90 -0.35
N LEU A 74 3.13 11.72 -1.20
CA LEU A 74 3.02 12.50 -2.43
C LEU A 74 2.76 13.99 -2.14
N SER A 75 2.05 14.28 -1.06
CA SER A 75 1.71 15.63 -0.61
C SER A 75 2.87 16.45 -0.06
N GLU A 76 4.05 15.85 0.17
CA GLU A 76 5.26 16.58 0.58
C GLU A 76 5.68 17.66 -0.44
N LYS A 77 5.32 17.49 -1.72
CA LYS A 77 5.69 18.43 -2.79
C LYS A 77 4.52 19.19 -3.40
N ASN A 78 3.34 18.56 -3.53
CA ASN A 78 2.16 19.13 -4.17
C ASN A 78 0.91 18.69 -3.41
N ASN A 79 -0.12 19.52 -3.23
CA ASN A 79 -1.36 19.06 -2.61
C ASN A 79 -2.05 17.99 -3.48
N ILE A 80 -2.08 16.73 -3.04
CA ILE A 80 -2.64 15.61 -3.81
C ILE A 80 -4.07 15.32 -3.39
N GLU A 81 -4.98 15.44 -4.36
CA GLU A 81 -6.39 15.07 -4.20
C GLU A 81 -6.62 13.57 -4.45
N ILE A 82 -7.51 12.95 -3.67
CA ILE A 82 -8.01 11.60 -3.93
C ILE A 82 -9.36 11.71 -4.65
N LYS A 83 -9.50 11.05 -5.79
CA LYS A 83 -10.70 11.05 -6.64
C LYS A 83 -11.27 9.65 -6.78
N GLY A 84 -12.60 9.55 -6.78
CA GLY A 84 -13.31 8.29 -7.06
C GLY A 84 -13.33 7.27 -5.91
N LEU A 85 -12.92 7.65 -4.70
CA LEU A 85 -13.06 6.80 -3.51
C LEU A 85 -14.54 6.67 -3.12
N GLN A 86 -15.01 5.45 -2.84
CA GLN A 86 -16.40 5.21 -2.42
C GLN A 86 -16.69 5.86 -1.05
N SER A 87 -17.94 6.24 -0.79
CA SER A 87 -18.33 7.04 0.39
C SER A 87 -18.05 6.34 1.73
N ASN A 88 -18.30 5.03 1.81
CA ASN A 88 -17.94 4.18 2.96
C ASN A 88 -16.44 4.21 3.26
N PHE A 89 -15.61 4.17 2.21
CA PHE A 89 -14.16 4.23 2.33
C PHE A 89 -13.65 5.64 2.66
N GLN A 90 -14.33 6.68 2.21
CA GLN A 90 -14.03 8.06 2.62
C GLN A 90 -14.23 8.25 4.12
N SER A 91 -15.33 7.74 4.70
CA SER A 91 -15.57 7.81 6.14
C SER A 91 -14.48 7.08 6.94
N LEU A 92 -14.05 5.90 6.48
CA LEU A 92 -12.95 5.16 7.10
C LEU A 92 -11.62 5.92 7.02
N LEU A 93 -11.28 6.45 5.83
CA LEU A 93 -10.06 7.23 5.64
C LEU A 93 -10.05 8.49 6.51
N GLN A 94 -11.20 9.17 6.64
CA GLN A 94 -11.34 10.33 7.50
C GLN A 94 -11.14 9.96 8.97
N LEU A 95 -11.80 8.90 9.45
CA LEU A 95 -11.62 8.41 10.82
C LEU A 95 -10.15 8.13 11.15
N VAL A 96 -9.44 7.46 10.24
CA VAL A 96 -8.01 7.16 10.39
C VAL A 96 -7.18 8.45 10.37
N THR A 97 -7.50 9.40 9.49
CA THR A 97 -6.75 10.66 9.38
C THR A 97 -6.94 11.55 10.60
N ASP A 98 -8.15 11.58 11.16
CA ASP A 98 -8.48 12.35 12.36
C ASP A 98 -7.71 11.79 13.58
N GLU A 99 -7.69 10.47 13.73
CA GLU A 99 -6.93 9.79 14.81
C GLU A 99 -5.42 10.06 14.71
N LEU A 100 -4.87 10.04 13.49
CA LEU A 100 -3.45 10.36 13.24
C LEU A 100 -3.09 11.84 13.44
N SER A 101 -4.08 12.74 13.37
CA SER A 101 -3.90 14.18 13.53
C SER A 101 -3.86 14.61 15.00
N VAL A 102 -4.31 13.74 15.91
CA VAL A 102 -4.18 13.96 17.35
C VAL A 102 -2.69 13.86 17.72
N PRO A 103 -2.06 14.92 18.24
CA PRO A 103 -0.65 14.86 18.66
C PRO A 103 -0.51 13.85 19.80
N SER A 104 0.00 12.68 19.42
CA SER A 104 0.35 11.61 20.33
C SER A 104 1.51 12.06 21.23
N VAL A 105 1.26 12.15 22.54
CA VAL A 105 2.29 12.36 23.59
C VAL A 105 3.09 11.06 23.82
N PHE A 106 2.96 10.07 22.94
CA PHE A 106 3.67 8.81 23.12
C PHE A 106 5.15 8.98 22.79
N SER A 107 5.97 8.85 23.83
CA SER A 107 7.38 8.53 23.75
C SER A 107 7.57 7.42 22.71
N ALA A 108 8.44 7.66 21.72
CA ALA A 108 8.71 6.70 20.67
C ALA A 108 9.00 5.31 21.29
N PRO A 109 8.24 4.24 20.94
CA PRO A 109 8.61 2.91 21.36
C PRO A 109 10.03 2.64 20.86
N SER A 110 10.90 2.08 21.72
CA SER A 110 12.23 1.69 21.28
C SER A 110 12.08 0.80 20.04
N ARG A 111 12.92 1.02 19.02
CA ARG A 111 12.93 0.21 17.81
C ARG A 111 13.28 -1.23 18.17
N SER A 112 12.28 -1.98 18.59
CA SER A 112 12.38 -3.42 18.75
C SER A 112 12.35 -3.99 17.35
N ASP A 113 13.52 -4.08 16.74
CA ASP A 113 13.74 -4.70 15.42
C ASP A 113 13.36 -6.19 15.41
N PHE A 114 13.00 -6.77 16.56
CA PHE A 114 12.72 -8.18 16.74
C PHE A 114 11.56 -8.68 15.85
N PHE A 115 10.41 -8.02 15.87
CA PHE A 115 9.27 -8.45 15.07
C PHE A 115 9.51 -8.26 13.56
N SER A 116 10.18 -7.16 13.19
CA SER A 116 10.62 -6.92 11.80
C SER A 116 11.64 -7.97 11.34
N PHE A 117 12.57 -8.36 12.21
CA PHE A 117 13.57 -9.39 11.96
C PHE A 117 12.95 -10.77 11.79
N VAL A 118 12.05 -11.18 12.70
CA VAL A 118 11.34 -12.46 12.62
C VAL A 118 10.44 -12.51 11.38
N GLY A 119 9.75 -11.43 11.06
CA GLY A 119 8.92 -11.32 9.86
C GLY A 119 9.75 -11.49 8.57
N LYS A 120 10.86 -10.75 8.44
CA LYS A 120 11.78 -10.88 7.28
C LYS A 120 12.33 -12.29 7.14
N LYS A 121 12.83 -12.88 8.23
CA LYS A 121 13.40 -14.23 8.22
C LYS A 121 12.38 -15.30 7.84
N THR A 122 11.15 -15.17 8.30
CA THR A 122 10.06 -16.11 7.96
C THR A 122 9.73 -16.05 6.47
N ILE A 123 9.65 -14.85 5.88
CA ILE A 123 9.40 -14.67 4.44
C ILE A 123 10.54 -15.21 3.58
N ASP A 124 11.78 -14.97 4.00
CA ASP A 124 12.97 -15.49 3.30
C ASP A 124 12.98 -17.03 3.29
N LEU A 125 12.67 -17.65 4.43
CA LEU A 125 12.56 -19.11 4.55
C LEU A 125 11.43 -19.67 3.69
N TYR A 126 10.28 -19.00 3.65
CA TYR A 126 9.15 -19.43 2.82
C TYR A 126 9.51 -19.40 1.33
N ARG A 127 10.15 -18.31 0.85
CA ARG A 127 10.62 -18.23 -0.55
C ARG A 127 11.61 -19.34 -0.86
N GLN A 128 12.58 -19.58 0.01
CA GLN A 128 13.57 -20.64 -0.18
C GLN A 128 12.93 -22.03 -0.20
N ALA A 129 11.90 -22.28 0.63
CA ALA A 129 11.15 -23.52 0.62
C ALA A 129 10.37 -23.72 -0.69
N VAL A 130 9.74 -22.66 -1.21
CA VAL A 130 9.06 -22.68 -2.52
C VAL A 130 10.04 -22.94 -3.65
N ASP A 131 11.20 -22.28 -3.67
CA ASP A 131 12.24 -22.50 -4.68
C ASP A 131 12.78 -23.94 -4.64
N MET A 132 12.97 -24.50 -3.43
CA MET A 132 13.37 -25.89 -3.25
C MET A 132 12.30 -26.87 -3.72
N LEU A 133 11.02 -26.60 -3.43
CA LEU A 133 9.90 -27.41 -3.92
C LEU A 133 9.75 -27.32 -5.44
N ALA A 134 10.00 -26.14 -6.03
CA ALA A 134 10.01 -25.96 -7.48
C ALA A 134 11.15 -26.76 -8.14
N PHE A 135 12.35 -26.76 -7.54
CA PHE A 135 13.47 -27.57 -8.01
C PHE A 135 13.21 -29.09 -7.90
N LEU A 136 12.53 -29.54 -6.84
CA LEU A 136 12.20 -30.96 -6.63
C LEU A 136 10.97 -31.42 -7.44
N GLY A 137 10.10 -30.49 -7.83
CA GLY A 137 8.88 -30.74 -8.59
C GLY A 137 9.05 -30.66 -10.11
N GLU A 138 10.24 -30.37 -10.61
CA GLU A 138 10.57 -30.47 -12.04
C GLU A 138 10.81 -31.95 -12.41
N VAL A 139 9.71 -32.71 -12.57
CA VAL A 139 9.63 -34.04 -13.20
C VAL A 139 8.35 -34.20 -14.01
#